data_AF-A0A179S2I1-F1
#
_entry.id   AF-A0A179S2I1-F1
#
_cell.length_a   1.000
_cell.length_b   1.000
_cell.length_c   1.000
_cell.angle_alpha   90.00
_cell.angle_beta   90.00
_cell.angle_gamma   90.00
#
_symmetry.space_group_name_H-M   'P 1'
#
loop_
_entity.id
_entity.type
_entity.pdbx_description
1 polymer ?
#
loop_
_entity_poly.entity_id
_entity_poly.type
_entity_poly.pdbx_seq_one_letter_code
_entity_poly.pdbx_strand_id
1 'polypeptide(L)'
;MTIRSASAAITLALLCTALAPAARAAERTLFENVRGWTIERDVGDRGPNACQMAYSYRDKDDKNAENAVVARRKGDAMVLVLGYENWDWDKDETVQAPLSIDKQVVFPRQGWSGDGKLLATELPGTAIPKLLTGKQIVLKFDDGEADFRIPGFADAFDGLKRCDAAAAAPAPATAQAAPVPQAAPVPPAARIEAYLFGLLLQRTVATCDVSTTGPQRTALDAKVAALRPEMAPIEAVVQEQMKAPDVPGCPKPGTEKGQFETELSAYLAQSPEDYAASAGKRSAERKAAAETKRKAEADAQAKAEMEARIRAEVEAKLRAEAAAAAAQAPKP
;
A
#
# COMPACT_ATOMS: atom_id res chain seq x y z
N MET A 1 -3.03 6.33 -31.10
CA MET A 1 -3.31 7.33 -30.05
C MET A 1 -3.64 6.60 -28.77
N THR A 2 -2.63 6.38 -27.93
CA THR A 2 -2.74 5.59 -26.69
C THR A 2 -2.77 6.56 -25.51
N ILE A 3 -3.95 6.75 -24.94
CA ILE A 3 -4.16 7.54 -23.72
C ILE A 3 -3.63 6.70 -22.55
N ARG A 4 -2.42 7.02 -22.08
CA ARG A 4 -1.86 6.44 -20.86
C ARG A 4 -2.42 7.19 -19.65
N SER A 5 -3.44 6.60 -19.04
CA SER A 5 -3.96 6.99 -17.74
C SER A 5 -2.87 6.79 -16.68
N ALA A 6 -2.26 7.89 -16.23
CA ALA A 6 -1.42 7.92 -15.03
C ALA A 6 -2.34 7.86 -13.81
N SER A 7 -2.20 6.84 -12.97
CA SER A 7 -2.88 6.75 -11.67
C SER A 7 -1.86 6.43 -10.57
N ALA A 8 -1.95 7.26 -9.53
CA ALA A 8 -1.37 7.19 -8.19
C ALA A 8 -0.75 5.85 -7.75
N ALA A 9 0.58 5.82 -7.63
CA ALA A 9 1.31 4.82 -6.85
C ALA A 9 1.58 5.34 -5.44
N ILE A 10 1.81 4.42 -4.50
CA ILE A 10 1.93 4.58 -3.04
C ILE A 10 0.58 4.49 -2.32
N THR A 11 0.08 3.27 -2.09
CA THR A 11 -0.80 3.05 -0.92
C THR A 11 -0.82 1.64 -0.33
N LEU A 12 -0.23 0.57 -0.88
CA LEU A 12 -0.31 -0.74 -0.19
C LEU A 12 0.92 -1.12 0.64
N ALA A 13 2.10 -0.54 0.37
CA ALA A 13 3.31 -0.79 1.17
C ALA A 13 3.22 -0.34 2.64
N LEU A 14 2.24 0.50 3.01
CA LEU A 14 1.95 0.95 4.38
C LEU A 14 0.63 0.39 4.95
N LEU A 15 -0.11 -0.44 4.20
CA LEU A 15 -1.49 -0.81 4.55
C LEU A 15 -1.65 -2.12 5.33
N CYS A 16 -0.57 -2.81 5.73
CA CYS A 16 -0.69 -4.02 6.59
C CYS A 16 -0.81 -3.70 8.10
N THR A 17 -1.34 -2.53 8.46
CA THR A 17 -1.54 -2.12 9.87
C THR A 17 -2.94 -2.38 10.40
N ALA A 18 -3.88 -2.86 9.59
CA ALA A 18 -5.25 -3.13 10.01
C ALA A 18 -5.46 -4.63 10.18
N LEU A 19 -5.18 -5.19 11.37
CA LEU A 19 -5.81 -6.40 11.91
C LEU A 19 -5.31 -6.64 13.35
N ALA A 20 -5.65 -5.69 14.22
CA ALA A 20 -5.75 -5.85 15.67
C ALA A 20 -6.79 -4.82 16.15
N PRO A 21 -7.60 -5.11 17.20
CA PRO A 21 -8.55 -4.15 17.74
C PRO A 21 -7.79 -2.87 18.10
N ALA A 22 -8.44 -1.71 17.94
CA ALA A 22 -7.92 -0.38 18.19
C ALA A 22 -7.14 -0.29 19.52
N ALA A 23 -5.86 -0.59 19.45
CA ALA A 23 -4.89 -0.53 20.54
C ALA A 23 -3.57 -0.11 19.94
N ARG A 24 -3.57 1.08 19.30
CA ARG A 24 -2.43 1.72 18.64
C ARG A 24 -1.87 0.87 17.48
N ALA A 25 -1.69 1.48 16.31
CA ALA A 25 -0.56 1.07 15.49
C ALA A 25 0.67 1.32 16.37
N ALA A 26 1.10 0.33 17.14
CA ALA A 26 2.31 0.43 17.93
C ALA A 26 3.39 0.81 16.94
N GLU A 27 4.11 1.88 17.23
CA GLU A 27 5.33 2.22 16.50
C GLU A 27 6.15 0.92 16.37
N ARG A 28 6.70 0.62 15.19
CA ARG A 28 7.43 -0.64 14.99
C ARG A 28 8.88 -0.35 14.75
N THR A 29 9.73 -1.15 15.37
CA THR A 29 11.17 -1.08 15.14
C THR A 29 11.61 -2.25 14.27
N LEU A 30 12.31 -1.93 13.18
CA LEU A 30 12.98 -2.91 12.36
C LEU A 30 13.98 -3.69 13.22
N PHE A 31 13.83 -5.01 13.28
CA PHE A 31 14.78 -5.91 13.93
C PHE A 31 15.83 -6.39 12.94
N GLU A 32 15.42 -6.90 11.79
CA GLU A 32 16.32 -7.30 10.71
C GLU A 32 15.59 -7.40 9.36
N ASN A 33 16.36 -7.44 8.26
CA ASN A 33 15.86 -7.83 6.94
C ASN A 33 16.54 -9.13 6.51
N VAL A 34 15.76 -10.13 6.10
CA VAL A 34 16.26 -11.45 5.71
C VAL A 34 15.54 -11.90 4.44
N ARG A 35 16.30 -12.09 3.36
CA ARG A 35 15.75 -12.58 2.06
C ARG A 35 14.58 -11.75 1.51
N GLY A 36 14.57 -10.44 1.77
CA GLY A 36 13.49 -9.54 1.36
C GLY A 36 12.29 -9.51 2.31
N TRP A 37 12.30 -10.32 3.37
CA TRP A 37 11.39 -10.17 4.49
C TRP A 37 11.91 -9.12 5.46
N THR A 38 11.00 -8.35 6.01
CA THR A 38 11.22 -7.40 7.08
C THR A 38 10.71 -7.99 8.37
N ILE A 39 11.58 -8.08 9.39
CA ILE A 39 11.22 -8.55 10.73
C ILE A 39 11.17 -7.33 11.62
N GLU A 40 10.03 -7.12 12.28
CA GLU A 40 9.77 -5.93 13.09
C GLU A 40 9.22 -6.30 14.46
N ARG A 41 9.38 -5.40 15.42
CA ARG A 41 8.85 -5.52 16.77
C ARG A 41 7.88 -4.38 17.07
N ASP A 42 6.77 -4.70 17.73
CA ASP A 42 5.87 -3.70 18.31
C ASP A 42 6.55 -2.94 19.46
N VAL A 43 6.65 -1.61 19.35
CA VAL A 43 7.23 -0.73 20.39
C VAL A 43 6.33 -0.75 21.62
N GLY A 44 6.95 -1.03 22.76
CA GLY A 44 6.27 -1.12 24.05
C GLY A 44 5.74 -2.52 24.37
N ASP A 45 5.67 -3.43 23.40
CA ASP A 45 5.37 -4.83 23.67
C ASP A 45 6.65 -5.61 24.01
N ARG A 46 6.73 -6.06 25.27
CA ARG A 46 7.80 -6.94 25.78
C ARG A 46 7.30 -8.36 26.02
N GLY A 47 6.08 -8.67 25.59
CA GLY A 47 5.48 -9.98 25.69
C GLY A 47 6.13 -10.99 24.74
N PRO A 48 5.88 -12.30 24.97
CA PRO A 48 6.23 -13.32 24.00
C PRO A 48 5.46 -13.10 22.70
N ASN A 49 6.12 -13.25 21.55
CA ASN A 49 5.54 -13.04 20.21
C ASN A 49 5.15 -11.58 19.88
N ALA A 50 5.94 -10.63 20.38
CA ALA A 50 5.86 -9.19 20.08
C ALA A 50 6.43 -8.82 18.69
N CYS A 51 6.94 -9.80 17.94
CA CYS A 51 7.50 -9.58 16.63
C CYS A 51 6.58 -10.10 15.50
N GLN A 52 6.77 -9.55 14.31
CA GLN A 52 6.15 -9.98 13.07
C GLN A 52 7.18 -10.04 11.95
N MET A 53 6.88 -10.81 10.91
CA MET A 53 7.61 -10.83 9.65
C MET A 53 6.67 -10.45 8.51
N ALA A 54 7.14 -9.60 7.59
CA ALA A 54 6.38 -9.12 6.45
C ALA A 54 7.18 -9.28 5.15
N TYR A 55 6.50 -9.65 4.07
CA TYR A 55 7.02 -9.65 2.71
C TYR A 55 6.02 -8.98 1.79
N SER A 56 6.47 -8.02 0.99
CA SER A 56 5.63 -7.35 0.01
C SER A 56 6.29 -7.32 -1.36
N TYR A 57 5.48 -7.35 -2.40
CA TYR A 57 5.95 -7.33 -3.78
C TYR A 57 4.88 -6.80 -4.74
N ARG A 58 5.33 -6.36 -5.92
CA ARG A 58 4.45 -6.12 -7.06
C ARG A 58 4.41 -7.35 -7.95
N ASP A 59 3.21 -7.77 -8.33
CA ASP A 59 3.04 -8.89 -9.25
C ASP A 59 2.98 -8.41 -10.69
N LYS A 60 4.06 -8.64 -11.44
CA LYS A 60 4.15 -8.22 -12.84
C LYS A 60 3.16 -8.96 -13.75
N ASP A 61 2.75 -10.16 -13.35
CA ASP A 61 1.83 -10.98 -14.12
C ASP A 61 0.37 -10.56 -13.89
N ASP A 62 0.11 -9.78 -12.84
CA ASP A 62 -1.19 -9.19 -12.53
C ASP A 62 -1.12 -7.65 -12.48
N LYS A 63 -0.78 -7.02 -13.62
CA LYS A 63 -0.78 -5.55 -13.80
C LYS A 63 0.02 -4.76 -12.76
N ASN A 64 1.03 -5.36 -12.13
CA ASN A 64 1.82 -4.81 -11.02
C ASN A 64 1.04 -4.62 -9.72
N ALA A 65 0.00 -5.42 -9.49
CA ALA A 65 -0.77 -5.42 -8.26
C ALA A 65 0.13 -5.61 -7.03
N GLU A 66 -0.08 -4.77 -6.01
CA GLU A 66 0.63 -4.86 -4.75
C GLU A 66 0.09 -6.04 -3.91
N ASN A 67 1.02 -6.89 -3.46
CA ASN A 67 0.76 -8.06 -2.64
C ASN A 67 1.58 -8.00 -1.36
N ALA A 68 1.04 -8.52 -0.27
CA ALA A 68 1.71 -8.61 1.01
C ALA A 68 1.38 -9.90 1.76
N VAL A 69 2.35 -10.41 2.49
CA VAL A 69 2.22 -11.53 3.42
C VAL A 69 2.81 -11.11 4.75
N VAL A 70 2.02 -11.17 5.80
CA VAL A 70 2.46 -10.89 7.18
C VAL A 70 2.19 -12.10 8.05
N ALA A 71 3.18 -12.51 8.83
CA ALA A 71 3.04 -13.59 9.78
C ALA A 71 3.57 -13.17 11.16
N ARG A 72 2.85 -13.56 12.20
CA ARG A 72 3.31 -13.44 13.60
C ARG A 72 2.99 -14.71 14.37
N ARG A 73 3.79 -15.00 15.38
CA ARG A 73 3.49 -16.10 16.30
C ARG A 73 2.41 -15.69 17.28
N LYS A 74 1.62 -16.66 17.72
CA LYS A 74 0.61 -16.51 18.77
C LYS A 74 0.59 -17.82 19.58
N GLY A 75 1.48 -17.90 20.58
CA GLY A 75 1.69 -19.17 21.28
C GLY A 75 2.29 -20.23 20.35
N ASP A 76 1.60 -21.36 20.21
CA ASP A 76 1.90 -22.43 19.26
C ASP A 76 1.23 -22.24 17.89
N ALA A 77 0.30 -21.29 17.78
CA ALA A 77 -0.35 -20.90 16.53
C ALA A 77 0.41 -19.76 15.81
N MET A 78 -0.03 -19.48 14.59
CA MET A 78 0.45 -18.37 13.77
C MET A 78 -0.75 -17.56 13.28
N VAL A 79 -0.67 -16.23 13.38
CA VAL A 79 -1.59 -15.36 12.66
C VAL A 79 -0.94 -15.03 11.32
N LEU A 80 -1.68 -15.29 10.25
CA LEU A 80 -1.30 -15.02 8.87
C LEU A 80 -2.24 -13.95 8.32
N VAL A 81 -1.67 -12.90 7.72
CA VAL A 81 -2.41 -11.86 7.01
C VAL A 81 -1.91 -11.80 5.57
N LEU A 82 -2.85 -11.80 4.63
CA LEU A 82 -2.60 -11.69 3.20
C LEU A 82 -3.22 -10.39 2.72
N GLY A 83 -2.46 -9.59 1.98
CA GLY A 83 -2.91 -8.32 1.43
C GLY A 83 -2.82 -8.32 -0.08
N TYR A 84 -3.88 -7.87 -0.75
CA TYR A 84 -3.94 -7.79 -2.21
C TYR A 84 -4.67 -6.52 -2.65
N GLU A 85 -4.07 -5.78 -3.59
CA GLU A 85 -4.51 -4.45 -4.02
C GLU A 85 -5.97 -4.42 -4.53
N ASN A 86 -6.42 -5.48 -5.19
CA ASN A 86 -7.74 -5.50 -5.83
C ASN A 86 -8.87 -6.06 -4.95
N TRP A 87 -8.58 -6.52 -3.73
CA TRP A 87 -9.62 -6.96 -2.79
C TRP A 87 -10.36 -5.82 -2.12
N ASP A 88 -11.63 -5.98 -1.78
CA ASP A 88 -12.39 -4.96 -1.05
C ASP A 88 -13.42 -5.64 -0.14
N TRP A 89 -12.92 -6.22 0.94
CA TRP A 89 -13.71 -6.95 1.93
C TRP A 89 -14.39 -6.00 2.91
N ASP A 90 -15.59 -6.36 3.35
CA ASP A 90 -16.21 -5.68 4.47
C ASP A 90 -15.42 -5.94 5.75
N LYS A 91 -15.49 -5.00 6.69
CA LYS A 91 -14.82 -5.14 7.98
C LYS A 91 -15.39 -6.34 8.75
N ASP A 92 -14.49 -7.21 9.21
CA ASP A 92 -14.79 -8.45 9.94
C ASP A 92 -15.62 -9.46 9.09
N GLU A 93 -15.57 -9.34 7.76
CA GLU A 93 -16.26 -10.27 6.84
C GLU A 93 -15.70 -11.68 6.98
N THR A 94 -16.57 -12.66 7.20
CA THR A 94 -16.13 -14.06 7.34
C THR A 94 -16.18 -14.78 6.01
N VAL A 95 -15.01 -15.23 5.54
CA VAL A 95 -14.85 -15.96 4.27
C VAL A 95 -14.33 -17.37 4.54
N GLN A 96 -14.79 -18.35 3.78
CA GLN A 96 -14.29 -19.73 3.82
C GLN A 96 -13.55 -20.02 2.52
N ALA A 97 -12.25 -20.27 2.61
CA ALA A 97 -11.42 -20.58 1.44
C ALA A 97 -10.41 -21.68 1.80
N PRO A 98 -10.25 -22.74 0.98
CA PRO A 98 -9.17 -23.70 1.16
C PRO A 98 -7.80 -23.01 1.12
N LEU A 99 -6.96 -23.28 2.11
CA LEU A 99 -5.55 -22.89 2.12
C LEU A 99 -4.72 -24.04 1.56
N SER A 100 -4.02 -23.78 0.46
CA SER A 100 -2.97 -24.65 -0.05
C SER A 100 -1.59 -24.02 0.17
N ILE A 101 -0.60 -24.87 0.39
CA ILE A 101 0.81 -24.48 0.35
C ILE A 101 1.43 -25.19 -0.84
N ASP A 102 1.95 -24.41 -1.77
CA ASP A 102 2.22 -24.82 -3.14
C ASP A 102 0.98 -25.51 -3.75
N LYS A 103 1.07 -26.78 -4.11
CA LYS A 103 -0.05 -27.57 -4.68
C LYS A 103 -0.77 -28.44 -3.66
N GLN A 104 -0.31 -28.46 -2.41
CA GLN A 104 -0.90 -29.31 -1.37
C GLN A 104 -1.97 -28.52 -0.62
N VAL A 105 -3.22 -28.98 -0.66
CA VAL A 105 -4.27 -28.47 0.23
C VAL A 105 -3.92 -28.84 1.66
N VAL A 106 -3.71 -27.83 2.52
CA VAL A 106 -3.34 -28.02 3.92
C VAL A 106 -4.56 -27.90 4.81
N PHE A 107 -5.41 -26.90 4.54
CA PHE A 107 -6.69 -26.73 5.23
C PHE A 107 -7.81 -26.59 4.19
N PRO A 108 -8.64 -27.62 4.00
CA PRO A 108 -9.68 -27.61 2.95
C PRO A 108 -10.83 -26.65 3.25
N ARG A 109 -10.95 -26.15 4.49
CA ARG A 109 -11.97 -25.18 4.94
C ARG A 109 -11.35 -24.26 5.99
N GLN A 110 -10.50 -23.34 5.54
CA GLN A 110 -9.93 -22.32 6.42
C GLN A 110 -10.87 -21.12 6.49
N GLY A 111 -11.20 -20.68 7.70
CA GLY A 111 -11.93 -19.45 7.93
C GLY A 111 -10.99 -18.25 7.90
N TRP A 112 -11.42 -17.20 7.22
CA TRP A 112 -10.70 -15.93 7.05
C TRP A 112 -11.58 -14.78 7.51
N SER A 113 -10.94 -13.73 8.03
CA SER A 113 -11.56 -12.46 8.37
C SER A 113 -11.07 -11.39 7.39
N GLY A 114 -11.99 -10.81 6.63
CA GLY A 114 -11.77 -9.68 5.73
C GLY A 114 -11.75 -8.35 6.47
N ASP A 115 -10.89 -7.45 6.00
CA ASP A 115 -10.90 -6.03 6.36
C ASP A 115 -10.26 -5.24 5.22
N GLY A 116 -11.09 -4.70 4.32
CA GLY A 116 -10.65 -3.95 3.14
C GLY A 116 -9.77 -4.79 2.21
N LYS A 117 -8.48 -4.48 2.17
CA LYS A 117 -7.51 -5.12 1.25
C LYS A 117 -6.88 -6.38 1.82
N LEU A 118 -7.31 -6.81 3.02
CA LEU A 118 -6.65 -7.81 3.83
C LEU A 118 -7.56 -8.99 4.13
N LEU A 119 -6.98 -10.19 4.19
CA LEU A 119 -7.55 -11.39 4.78
C LEU A 119 -6.64 -11.88 5.90
N ALA A 120 -7.18 -12.06 7.10
CA ALA A 120 -6.51 -12.65 8.24
C ALA A 120 -7.02 -14.05 8.54
N THR A 121 -6.14 -14.90 9.03
CA THR A 121 -6.52 -16.15 9.66
C THR A 121 -5.56 -16.50 10.80
N GLU A 122 -6.04 -17.29 11.75
CA GLU A 122 -5.18 -18.02 12.68
C GLU A 122 -4.99 -19.45 12.12
N LEU A 123 -3.73 -19.87 12.03
CA LEU A 123 -3.33 -21.20 11.61
C LEU A 123 -2.77 -21.96 12.82
N PRO A 124 -3.14 -23.24 13.00
CA PRO A 124 -2.53 -24.06 14.04
C PRO A 124 -1.05 -24.29 13.77
N GLY A 125 -0.27 -24.59 14.82
CA GLY A 125 1.18 -24.83 14.70
C GLY A 125 1.58 -25.94 13.72
N THR A 126 0.65 -26.84 13.39
CA THR A 126 0.83 -27.87 12.34
C THR A 126 1.01 -27.30 10.94
N ALA A 127 0.62 -26.05 10.69
CA ALA A 127 0.85 -25.33 9.44
C ALA A 127 2.32 -24.91 9.27
N ILE A 128 3.03 -24.64 10.37
CA ILE A 128 4.37 -24.05 10.35
C ILE A 128 5.36 -24.92 9.56
N PRO A 129 5.50 -26.24 9.81
CA PRO A 129 6.43 -27.06 9.04
C PRO A 129 6.18 -27.04 7.53
N LYS A 130 4.91 -26.91 7.10
CA LYS A 130 4.56 -26.81 5.69
C LYS A 130 4.96 -25.46 5.10
N LEU A 131 4.72 -24.36 5.82
CA LEU A 131 5.14 -23.01 5.41
C LEU A 131 6.67 -22.89 5.31
N LEU A 132 7.42 -23.52 6.22
CA LEU A 132 8.89 -23.52 6.18
C LEU A 132 9.46 -24.14 4.90
N THR A 133 8.75 -25.12 4.32
CA THR A 133 9.17 -25.79 3.07
C THR A 133 8.50 -25.21 1.82
N GLY A 134 7.44 -24.44 1.99
CA GLY A 134 6.61 -23.91 0.93
C GLY A 134 7.24 -22.71 0.23
N LYS A 135 6.81 -22.48 -1.01
CA LYS A 135 7.21 -21.29 -1.79
C LYS A 135 6.04 -20.36 -2.06
N GLN A 136 4.82 -20.87 -1.93
CA GLN A 136 3.61 -20.15 -2.25
C GLN A 136 2.46 -20.57 -1.33
N ILE A 137 1.58 -19.63 -1.02
CA ILE A 137 0.28 -19.85 -0.39
C ILE A 137 -0.79 -19.60 -1.45
N VAL A 138 -1.76 -20.50 -1.56
CA VAL A 138 -2.86 -20.38 -2.52
C VAL A 138 -4.18 -20.42 -1.78
N LEU A 139 -5.02 -19.40 -2.00
CA LEU A 139 -6.42 -19.41 -1.61
C LEU A 139 -7.29 -19.74 -2.81
N LYS A 140 -8.27 -20.61 -2.61
CA LYS A 140 -9.24 -20.95 -3.66
C LYS A 140 -10.60 -20.38 -3.28
N PHE A 141 -11.13 -19.52 -4.13
CA PHE A 141 -12.49 -19.01 -4.07
C PHE A 141 -13.31 -19.61 -5.22
N ASP A 142 -14.63 -19.43 -5.18
CA ASP A 142 -15.51 -19.94 -6.24
C ASP A 142 -15.29 -19.19 -7.57
N ASP A 143 -14.79 -17.96 -7.52
CA ASP A 143 -14.57 -17.05 -8.64
C ASP A 143 -13.09 -16.92 -9.06
N GLY A 144 -12.16 -17.58 -8.37
CA GLY A 144 -10.75 -17.55 -8.73
C GLY A 144 -9.80 -18.14 -7.69
N GLU A 145 -8.51 -18.12 -8.01
CA GLU A 145 -7.43 -18.45 -7.08
C GLU A 145 -6.61 -17.20 -6.79
N ALA A 146 -6.14 -17.06 -5.55
CA ALA A 146 -5.24 -15.99 -5.14
C ALA A 146 -3.92 -16.57 -4.64
N ASP A 147 -2.83 -16.13 -5.25
CA ASP A 147 -1.50 -16.70 -5.13
C ASP A 147 -0.52 -15.74 -4.44
N PHE A 148 0.05 -16.17 -3.32
CA PHE A 148 0.97 -15.39 -2.52
C PHE A 148 2.34 -16.04 -2.44
N ARG A 149 3.36 -15.37 -2.98
CA ARG A 149 4.75 -15.86 -2.93
C ARG A 149 5.35 -15.65 -1.54
N ILE A 150 5.98 -16.70 -1.01
CA ILE A 150 6.66 -16.69 0.29
C ILE A 150 8.15 -17.13 0.19
N PRO A 151 8.98 -16.43 -0.61
CA PRO A 151 10.35 -16.85 -0.88
C PRO A 151 11.21 -16.78 0.39
N GLY A 152 11.90 -17.85 0.75
CA GLY A 152 12.80 -17.83 1.92
C GLY A 152 12.07 -17.71 3.26
N PHE A 153 10.80 -18.17 3.33
CA PHE A 153 9.99 -18.11 4.56
C PHE A 153 10.70 -18.73 5.77
N ALA A 154 11.43 -19.83 5.60
CA ALA A 154 12.18 -20.46 6.68
C ALA A 154 13.24 -19.54 7.32
N ASP A 155 14.06 -18.87 6.50
CA ASP A 155 15.09 -17.95 6.98
C ASP A 155 14.46 -16.78 7.76
N ALA A 156 13.34 -16.27 7.25
CA ALA A 156 12.58 -15.19 7.88
C ALA A 156 11.88 -15.64 9.17
N PHE A 157 11.34 -16.87 9.22
CA PHE A 157 10.75 -17.43 10.44
C PHE A 157 11.81 -17.70 11.52
N ASP A 158 13.04 -18.07 11.13
CA ASP A 158 14.16 -18.12 12.06
C ASP A 158 14.50 -16.73 12.62
N GLY A 159 14.44 -15.68 11.80
CA GLY A 159 14.56 -14.30 12.24
C GLY A 159 13.46 -13.86 13.20
N LEU A 160 12.21 -14.23 12.91
CA LEU A 160 11.07 -13.99 13.78
C LEU A 160 11.29 -14.62 15.17
N LYS A 161 11.76 -15.88 15.23
CA LYS A 161 12.09 -16.55 16.50
C LYS A 161 13.21 -15.85 17.27
N ARG A 162 14.26 -15.37 16.57
CA ARG A 162 15.33 -14.58 17.21
C ARG A 162 14.81 -13.28 17.79
N CYS A 163 13.95 -12.59 17.05
CA CYS A 163 13.27 -11.39 17.52
C CYS A 163 12.46 -11.71 18.79
N ASP A 164 11.60 -12.71 18.76
CA ASP A 164 10.80 -13.08 19.94
C ASP A 164 11.67 -13.46 21.16
N ALA A 165 12.76 -14.20 20.95
CA ALA A 165 13.68 -14.60 22.00
C ALA A 165 14.42 -13.40 22.63
N ALA A 166 14.82 -12.42 21.82
CA ALA A 166 15.42 -11.19 22.31
C ALA A 166 14.46 -10.35 23.19
N ALA A 167 13.14 -10.53 23.01
CA ALA A 167 12.11 -9.90 23.83
C ALA A 167 11.99 -10.54 25.22
N ALA A 168 12.17 -11.86 25.27
CA ALA A 168 11.87 -12.70 26.42
C ALA A 168 13.00 -12.79 27.45
N ALA A 169 14.19 -12.24 27.15
CA ALA A 169 15.29 -12.22 28.11
C ALA A 169 14.95 -11.28 29.30
N PRO A 170 14.93 -11.77 30.55
CA PRO A 170 14.74 -10.91 31.70
C PRO A 170 15.90 -9.91 31.77
N ALA A 171 15.58 -8.63 31.99
CA ALA A 171 16.58 -7.61 32.22
C ALA A 171 17.54 -8.06 33.34
N PRO A 172 18.87 -8.11 33.11
CA PRO A 172 19.80 -8.40 34.18
C PRO A 172 19.68 -7.29 35.25
N ALA A 173 19.45 -7.70 36.49
CA ALA A 173 19.52 -6.80 37.63
C ALA A 173 20.94 -6.25 37.74
N THR A 174 21.06 -4.92 37.63
CA THR A 174 22.16 -4.09 38.13
C THR A 174 23.58 -4.68 38.02
N ALA A 175 24.21 -4.47 36.87
CA ALA A 175 25.65 -4.23 36.83
C ALA A 175 25.86 -2.97 35.99
N GLN A 176 26.43 -1.92 36.59
CA GLN A 176 26.98 -0.80 35.84
C GLN A 176 28.06 -1.35 34.91
N ALA A 177 27.67 -1.64 33.67
CA ALA A 177 28.59 -1.98 32.60
C ALA A 177 29.06 -0.68 31.95
N ALA A 178 30.37 -0.59 31.72
CA ALA A 178 30.99 0.43 30.88
C ALA A 178 30.24 0.55 29.54
N PRO A 179 30.24 1.75 28.90
CA PRO A 179 29.39 2.01 27.75
C PRO A 179 29.76 1.09 26.59
N VAL A 180 28.87 0.15 26.30
CA VAL A 180 28.85 -0.58 25.03
C VAL A 180 28.43 0.42 23.96
N PRO A 181 29.10 0.48 22.79
CA PRO A 181 28.65 1.34 21.69
C PRO A 181 27.22 0.95 21.30
N GLN A 182 26.26 1.84 21.58
CA GLN A 182 24.90 1.70 21.09
C GLN A 182 24.96 1.65 19.56
N ALA A 183 24.45 0.58 18.95
CA ALA A 183 24.09 0.62 17.55
C ALA A 183 23.14 1.80 17.36
N ALA A 184 23.44 2.67 16.39
CA ALA A 184 22.71 3.92 16.21
C ALA A 184 21.20 3.64 16.09
N PRO A 185 20.35 4.38 16.82
CA PRO A 185 18.90 4.19 16.75
C PRO A 185 18.42 4.39 15.31
N VAL A 186 17.74 3.40 14.75
CA VAL A 186 17.06 3.53 13.45
C VAL A 186 15.96 4.58 13.61
N PRO A 187 15.84 5.57 12.71
CA PRO A 187 14.83 6.62 12.85
C PRO A 187 13.39 6.09 12.79
N PRO A 188 12.42 6.76 13.44
CA PRO A 188 11.01 6.38 13.34
C PRO A 188 10.52 6.42 11.89
N ALA A 189 9.68 5.44 11.50
CA ALA A 189 9.18 5.30 10.13
C ALA A 189 8.51 6.57 9.59
N ALA A 190 7.72 7.27 10.41
CA ALA A 190 7.07 8.53 10.05
C ALA A 190 8.10 9.63 9.67
N ARG A 191 9.26 9.64 10.34
CA ARG A 191 10.33 10.61 10.05
C ARG A 191 11.13 10.22 8.81
N ILE A 192 11.28 8.92 8.54
CA ILE A 192 11.82 8.40 7.28
C ILE A 192 10.92 8.81 6.11
N GLU A 193 9.60 8.62 6.24
CA GLU A 193 8.61 8.98 5.21
C GLU A 193 8.61 10.50 4.95
N ALA A 194 8.56 11.30 6.01
CA ALA A 194 8.64 12.76 5.88
C ALA A 194 9.96 13.21 5.24
N TYR A 195 11.09 12.55 5.55
CA TYR A 195 12.37 12.85 4.91
C TYR A 195 12.37 12.53 3.42
N LEU A 196 11.91 11.34 3.03
CA LEU A 196 11.78 10.93 1.63
C LEU A 196 10.88 11.89 0.85
N PHE A 197 9.74 12.25 1.42
CA PHE A 197 8.83 13.20 0.80
C PHE A 197 9.46 14.60 0.67
N GLY A 198 10.18 15.05 1.69
CA GLY A 198 10.93 16.30 1.63
C GLY A 198 11.99 16.32 0.51
N LEU A 199 12.73 15.22 0.33
CA LEU A 199 13.69 15.06 -0.77
C LEU A 199 12.99 15.10 -2.14
N LEU A 200 11.81 14.49 -2.25
CA LEU A 200 11.00 14.56 -3.47
C LEU A 200 10.58 16.00 -3.77
N LEU A 201 10.07 16.73 -2.78
CA LEU A 201 9.71 18.13 -2.94
C LEU A 201 10.91 18.97 -3.37
N GLN A 202 12.08 18.78 -2.76
CA GLN A 202 13.31 19.49 -3.14
C GLN A 202 13.68 19.24 -4.59
N ARG A 203 13.63 17.98 -5.04
CA ARG A 203 13.85 17.61 -6.43
C ARG A 203 12.84 18.29 -7.36
N THR A 204 11.55 18.23 -7.04
CA THR A 204 10.51 18.86 -7.86
C THR A 204 10.70 20.37 -7.96
N VAL A 205 10.98 21.06 -6.86
CA VAL A 205 11.27 22.50 -6.87
C VAL A 205 12.50 22.82 -7.72
N ALA A 206 13.53 21.97 -7.70
CA ALA A 206 14.76 22.19 -8.43
C ALA A 206 14.63 21.90 -9.95
N THR A 207 13.83 20.91 -10.34
CA THR A 207 13.80 20.40 -11.72
C THR A 207 12.52 20.74 -12.49
N CYS A 208 11.46 21.19 -11.82
CA CYS A 208 10.15 21.39 -12.43
C CYS A 208 9.70 22.85 -12.35
N ASP A 209 8.90 23.26 -13.32
CA ASP A 209 8.26 24.58 -13.35
C ASP A 209 7.07 24.60 -12.38
N VAL A 210 7.34 24.77 -11.09
CA VAL A 210 6.34 24.86 -10.02
C VAL A 210 6.42 26.22 -9.32
N SER A 211 5.26 26.81 -9.00
CA SER A 211 5.22 28.09 -8.31
C SER A 211 5.58 27.92 -6.84
N THR A 212 6.74 28.45 -6.45
CA THR A 212 7.21 28.48 -5.06
C THR A 212 7.81 29.84 -4.70
N THR A 213 7.65 30.25 -3.45
CA THR A 213 8.25 31.47 -2.91
C THR A 213 9.65 31.19 -2.36
N GLY A 214 10.51 32.21 -2.29
CA GLY A 214 11.83 32.11 -1.65
C GLY A 214 11.76 31.54 -0.22
N PRO A 215 10.87 32.06 0.66
CA PRO A 215 10.69 31.52 2.01
C PRO A 215 10.28 30.04 2.05
N GLN A 216 9.39 29.59 1.15
CA GLN A 216 8.99 28.17 1.09
C GLN A 216 10.17 27.26 0.74
N ARG A 217 11.04 27.68 -0.19
CA ARG A 217 12.25 26.91 -0.55
C ARG A 217 13.22 26.83 0.63
N THR A 218 13.49 27.95 1.28
CA THR A 218 14.35 27.99 2.47
C THR A 218 13.79 27.13 3.61
N ALA A 219 12.48 27.18 3.86
CA ALA A 219 11.82 26.39 4.89
C ALA A 219 11.85 24.89 4.57
N LEU A 220 11.66 24.52 3.29
CA LEU A 220 11.78 23.15 2.81
C LEU A 220 13.19 22.61 3.04
N ASP A 221 14.21 23.38 2.63
CA ASP A 221 15.62 23.00 2.79
C ASP A 221 16.00 22.86 4.27
N ALA A 222 15.59 23.81 5.11
CA ALA A 222 15.83 23.77 6.54
C ALA A 222 15.19 22.53 7.19
N LYS A 223 13.95 22.20 6.80
CA LYS A 223 13.22 21.06 7.35
C LYS A 223 13.84 19.72 6.95
N VAL A 224 14.24 19.57 5.69
CA VAL A 224 14.95 18.36 5.24
C VAL A 224 16.32 18.25 5.91
N ALA A 225 17.06 19.37 6.02
CA ALA A 225 18.36 19.40 6.68
C ALA A 225 18.26 19.01 8.17
N ALA A 226 17.18 19.38 8.86
CA ALA A 226 16.96 19.01 10.26
C ALA A 226 16.76 17.50 10.46
N LEU A 227 16.22 16.79 9.46
CA LEU A 227 16.02 15.34 9.53
C LEU A 227 17.27 14.54 9.14
N ARG A 228 18.19 15.14 8.37
CA ARG A 228 19.37 14.44 7.81
C ARG A 228 20.26 13.75 8.86
N PRO A 229 20.60 14.35 10.02
CA PRO A 229 21.45 13.69 11.02
C PRO A 229 20.84 12.38 11.55
N GLU A 230 19.52 12.33 11.67
CA GLU A 230 18.80 11.13 12.09
C GLU A 230 18.87 10.06 11.00
N MET A 231 18.79 10.46 9.72
CA MET A 231 18.79 9.54 8.57
C MET A 231 20.16 8.99 8.20
N ALA A 232 21.24 9.48 8.81
CA ALA A 232 22.62 9.06 8.51
C ALA A 232 22.83 7.52 8.48
N PRO A 233 22.23 6.71 9.38
CA PRO A 233 22.39 5.25 9.35
C PRO A 233 21.73 4.57 8.15
N ILE A 234 20.74 5.20 7.52
CA ILE A 234 19.96 4.65 6.41
C ILE A 234 20.10 5.46 5.11
N GLU A 235 20.99 6.46 5.08
CA GLU A 235 21.06 7.42 3.98
C GLU A 235 21.38 6.74 2.64
N ALA A 236 22.21 5.69 2.64
CA ALA A 236 22.46 4.91 1.42
C ALA A 236 21.20 4.23 0.86
N VAL A 237 20.33 3.72 1.73
CA VAL A 237 19.06 3.09 1.35
C VAL A 237 18.09 4.13 0.80
N VAL A 238 18.00 5.28 1.49
CA VAL A 238 17.18 6.42 1.07
C VAL A 238 17.61 6.93 -0.31
N GLN A 239 18.92 7.11 -0.54
CA GLN A 239 19.44 7.57 -1.83
C GLN A 239 19.16 6.58 -2.96
N GLU A 240 19.19 5.28 -2.68
CA GLU A 240 18.86 4.27 -3.69
C GLU A 240 17.37 4.29 -4.06
N GLN A 241 16.48 4.44 -3.08
CA GLN A 241 15.04 4.61 -3.33
C GLN A 241 14.74 5.85 -4.19
N MET A 242 15.46 6.96 -3.99
CA MET A 242 15.27 8.19 -4.78
C MET A 242 15.69 8.07 -6.26
N LYS A 243 16.40 6.99 -6.63
CA LYS A 243 16.78 6.70 -8.03
C LYS A 243 15.77 5.79 -8.73
N ALA A 244 14.83 5.22 -7.99
CA ALA A 244 13.90 4.25 -8.55
C ALA A 244 12.99 4.89 -9.63
N PRO A 245 12.63 4.14 -10.69
CA PRO A 245 11.91 4.67 -11.85
C PRO A 245 10.47 5.11 -11.56
N ASP A 246 9.95 4.77 -10.39
CA ASP A 246 8.64 5.08 -9.84
C ASP A 246 8.59 6.39 -9.03
N VAL A 247 9.73 7.08 -8.88
CA VAL A 247 9.74 8.45 -8.34
C VAL A 247 8.94 9.37 -9.26
N PRO A 248 7.88 10.06 -8.75
CA PRO A 248 7.03 10.90 -9.58
C PRO A 248 7.83 11.95 -10.35
N GLY A 249 7.53 12.06 -11.65
CA GLY A 249 8.05 13.13 -12.51
C GLY A 249 7.45 14.50 -12.19
N CYS A 250 7.75 15.50 -13.02
CA CYS A 250 7.20 16.83 -12.83
C CYS A 250 5.66 16.85 -12.90
N PRO A 251 4.98 17.60 -12.00
CA PRO A 251 3.53 17.72 -12.02
C PRO A 251 3.08 18.37 -13.33
N LYS A 252 2.02 17.83 -13.93
CA LYS A 252 1.45 18.37 -15.16
C LYS A 252 0.76 19.72 -14.90
N PRO A 253 0.63 20.57 -15.94
CA PRO A 253 -0.13 21.81 -15.83
C PRO A 253 -1.56 21.59 -15.33
N GLY A 254 -2.13 22.62 -14.68
CA GLY A 254 -3.49 22.58 -14.14
C GLY A 254 -3.53 21.97 -12.73
N THR A 255 -4.39 20.97 -12.53
CA THR A 255 -4.71 20.44 -11.19
C THR A 255 -3.51 19.85 -10.45
N GLU A 256 -2.56 19.21 -11.14
CA GLU A 256 -1.40 18.59 -10.49
C GLU A 256 -0.42 19.65 -9.92
N LYS A 257 -0.27 20.81 -10.59
CA LYS A 257 0.51 21.94 -10.03
C LYS A 257 -0.14 22.52 -8.76
N GLY A 258 -1.46 22.74 -8.76
CA GLY A 258 -2.16 23.22 -7.56
C GLY A 258 -2.11 22.23 -6.39
N GLN A 259 -2.11 20.93 -6.70
CA GLN A 259 -1.92 19.88 -5.69
C GLN A 259 -0.51 19.90 -5.10
N PHE A 260 0.51 20.11 -5.93
CA PHE A 260 1.88 20.27 -5.45
C PHE A 260 2.01 21.43 -4.44
N GLU A 261 1.43 22.60 -4.74
CA GLU A 261 1.46 23.75 -3.84
C GLU A 261 0.76 23.49 -2.50
N THR A 262 -0.36 22.77 -2.56
CA THR A 262 -1.11 22.35 -1.36
C THR A 262 -0.27 21.40 -0.50
N GLU A 263 0.35 20.39 -1.12
CA GLU A 263 1.19 19.41 -0.41
C GLU A 263 2.48 20.03 0.14
N LEU A 264 3.13 20.92 -0.61
CA LEU A 264 4.27 21.68 -0.12
C LEU A 264 3.88 22.51 1.12
N SER A 265 2.74 23.18 1.07
CA SER A 265 2.26 23.99 2.21
C SER A 265 1.93 23.12 3.43
N ALA A 266 1.25 21.99 3.23
CA ALA A 266 0.95 21.04 4.30
C ALA A 266 2.24 20.46 4.91
N TYR A 267 3.19 20.06 4.06
CA TYR A 267 4.49 19.57 4.50
C TYR A 267 5.24 20.61 5.32
N LEU A 268 5.23 21.89 4.93
CA LEU A 268 5.91 22.93 5.69
C LEU A 268 5.21 23.28 7.01
N ALA A 269 3.88 23.19 7.07
CA ALA A 269 3.10 23.59 8.24
C ALA A 269 3.03 22.53 9.36
N GLN A 270 3.11 21.24 9.02
CA GLN A 270 2.92 20.14 9.97
C GLN A 270 4.24 19.65 10.58
N SER A 271 4.22 18.93 11.70
CA SER A 271 5.40 18.15 12.11
C SER A 271 5.64 17.00 11.12
N PRO A 272 6.84 16.38 11.08
CA PRO A 272 7.07 15.16 10.30
C PRO A 272 6.04 14.05 10.59
N GLU A 273 5.70 13.86 11.86
CA GLU A 273 4.77 12.85 12.35
C GLU A 273 3.33 13.17 11.93
N ASP A 274 2.90 14.41 12.12
CA ASP A 274 1.57 14.88 11.72
C ASP A 274 1.39 14.84 10.20
N TYR A 275 2.46 15.15 9.46
CA TYR A 275 2.45 15.05 8.00
C TYR A 275 2.26 13.60 7.54
N ALA A 276 3.07 12.66 8.06
CA ALA A 276 2.98 11.24 7.71
C ALA A 276 1.59 10.66 8.04
N ALA A 277 1.05 10.96 9.24
CA ALA A 277 -0.28 10.52 9.64
C ALA A 277 -1.40 11.05 8.71
N SER A 278 -1.26 12.28 8.21
CA SER A 278 -2.26 12.93 7.37
C SER A 278 -2.09 12.67 5.87
N ALA A 279 -0.89 12.29 5.41
CA ALA A 279 -0.60 11.98 4.02
C ALA A 279 -1.39 10.76 3.52
N GLY A 280 -1.50 9.71 4.33
CA GLY A 280 -2.31 8.53 4.02
C GLY A 280 -3.80 8.86 3.86
N LYS A 281 -4.36 9.67 4.76
CA LYS A 281 -5.76 10.12 4.71
C LYS A 281 -6.04 10.98 3.47
N ARG A 282 -5.16 11.95 3.17
CA ARG A 282 -5.29 12.80 1.97
C ARG A 282 -5.16 12.00 0.68
N SER A 283 -4.33 10.96 0.65
CA SER A 283 -4.19 10.06 -0.51
C SER A 283 -5.47 9.28 -0.78
N ALA A 284 -6.09 8.73 0.27
CA ALA A 284 -7.36 8.01 0.18
C ALA A 284 -8.52 8.91 -0.27
N GLU A 285 -8.66 10.11 0.31
CA GLU A 285 -9.68 11.09 -0.08
C GLU A 285 -9.53 11.54 -1.54
N ARG A 286 -8.29 11.71 -2.03
CA ARG A 286 -8.03 12.03 -3.44
C ARG A 286 -8.42 10.90 -4.39
N LYS A 287 -8.12 9.65 -4.03
CA LYS A 287 -8.53 8.48 -4.83
C LYS A 287 -10.05 8.39 -4.91
N ALA A 288 -10.74 8.54 -3.79
CA ALA A 288 -12.20 8.56 -3.73
C ALA A 288 -12.80 9.71 -4.57
N ALA A 289 -12.22 10.91 -4.50
CA ALA A 289 -12.67 12.06 -5.30
C ALA A 289 -12.43 11.85 -6.80
N ALA A 290 -11.27 11.28 -7.18
CA ALA A 290 -10.95 10.97 -8.57
C ALA A 290 -11.85 9.88 -9.15
N GLU A 291 -12.18 8.86 -8.36
CA GLU A 291 -13.12 7.81 -8.73
C GLU A 291 -14.55 8.36 -8.89
N THR A 292 -15.00 9.17 -7.93
CA THR A 292 -16.30 9.85 -8.02
C THR A 292 -16.40 10.70 -9.28
N LYS A 293 -15.35 11.46 -9.60
CA LYS A 293 -15.28 12.26 -10.82
C LYS A 293 -15.32 11.39 -12.08
N ARG A 294 -14.55 10.30 -12.14
CA ARG A 294 -14.56 9.37 -13.28
C ARG A 294 -15.94 8.73 -13.48
N LYS A 295 -16.62 8.35 -12.39
CA LYS A 295 -17.98 7.82 -12.45
C LYS A 295 -18.96 8.86 -12.99
N ALA A 296 -18.90 10.10 -12.50
CA ALA A 296 -19.75 11.19 -12.99
C ALA A 296 -19.50 11.50 -14.48
N GLU A 297 -18.24 11.47 -14.93
CA GLU A 297 -17.88 11.64 -16.34
C GLU A 297 -18.38 10.48 -17.21
N ALA A 298 -18.26 9.24 -16.74
CA ALA A 298 -18.76 8.05 -17.43
C ALA A 298 -20.30 8.06 -17.55
N ASP A 299 -21.01 8.42 -16.48
CA ASP A 299 -22.48 8.52 -16.48
C ASP A 299 -22.97 9.62 -17.43
N ALA A 300 -22.28 10.77 -17.44
CA ALA A 300 -22.58 11.85 -18.38
C ALA A 300 -22.35 11.42 -19.84
N GLN A 301 -21.27 10.68 -20.10
CA GLN A 301 -20.98 10.16 -21.43
C GLN A 301 -22.01 9.12 -21.89
N ALA A 302 -22.38 8.17 -21.01
CA ALA A 302 -23.41 7.17 -21.30
C ALA A 302 -24.77 7.81 -21.59
N LYS A 303 -25.14 8.86 -20.84
CA LYS A 303 -26.37 9.62 -21.09
C LYS A 303 -26.32 10.32 -22.45
N ALA A 304 -25.22 10.99 -22.78
CA ALA A 304 -25.06 11.66 -24.06
C ALA A 304 -25.12 10.68 -25.25
N GLU A 305 -24.51 9.49 -25.11
CA GLU A 305 -24.57 8.44 -26.13
C GLU A 305 -25.98 7.89 -26.31
N MET A 306 -26.72 7.67 -25.23
CA MET A 306 -28.12 7.24 -25.29
C MET A 306 -29.01 8.28 -25.99
N GLU A 307 -28.88 9.56 -25.63
CA GLU A 307 -29.63 10.66 -26.27
C GLU A 307 -29.31 10.76 -27.77
N ALA A 308 -28.05 10.58 -28.15
CA ALA A 308 -27.63 10.56 -29.56
C ALA A 308 -28.24 9.37 -30.33
N ARG A 309 -28.28 8.17 -29.73
CA ARG A 309 -28.91 6.99 -30.33
C ARG A 309 -30.41 7.18 -30.54
N ILE A 310 -31.12 7.72 -29.56
CA ILE A 310 -32.57 7.99 -29.67
C ILE A 310 -32.83 9.00 -30.79
N ARG A 311 -32.06 10.10 -30.85
CA ARG A 311 -32.19 11.09 -31.93
C ARG A 311 -31.96 10.48 -33.31
N ALA A 312 -30.91 9.66 -33.45
CA ALA A 312 -30.61 8.98 -34.72
C ALA A 312 -31.72 8.01 -35.14
N GLU A 313 -32.31 7.26 -34.20
CA GLU A 313 -33.42 6.34 -34.50
C GLU A 313 -34.69 7.10 -34.93
N VAL A 314 -35.02 8.22 -34.27
CA VAL A 314 -36.16 9.05 -34.64
C VAL A 314 -35.97 9.66 -36.04
N GLU A 315 -34.78 10.18 -36.34
CA GLU A 315 -34.46 10.74 -37.67
C GLU A 315 -34.53 9.66 -38.76
N ALA A 316 -34.05 8.44 -38.48
CA ALA A 316 -34.14 7.32 -39.40
C ALA A 316 -35.59 6.90 -39.69
N LYS A 317 -36.45 6.85 -38.65
CA LYS A 317 -37.88 6.56 -38.82
C LYS A 317 -38.59 7.62 -39.67
N LEU A 318 -38.36 8.90 -39.38
CA LEU A 318 -38.95 10.00 -40.16
C LEU A 318 -38.52 9.96 -41.63
N ARG A 319 -37.25 9.65 -41.93
CA ARG A 319 -36.77 9.48 -43.31
C ARG A 319 -37.40 8.28 -44.01
N ALA A 320 -37.56 7.16 -43.31
CA ALA A 320 -38.20 5.97 -43.86
C ALA A 320 -39.68 6.22 -44.17
N GLU A 321 -40.41 6.90 -43.29
CA GLU A 321 -41.81 7.29 -43.50
C GLU A 321 -41.96 8.27 -44.66
N ALA A 322 -41.09 9.29 -44.76
CA ALA A 322 -41.09 10.22 -45.88
C ALA A 322 -40.81 9.53 -47.23
N ALA A 323 -39.87 8.58 -47.26
CA ALA A 323 -39.56 7.79 -48.46
C ALA A 323 -40.74 6.88 -48.85
N ALA A 324 -41.40 6.24 -47.89
CA ALA A 324 -42.57 5.41 -48.13
C ALA A 324 -43.76 6.23 -48.65
N ALA A 325 -43.98 7.44 -48.13
CA ALA A 325 -45.01 8.35 -48.61
C ALA A 325 -44.73 8.82 -50.06
N ALA A 326 -43.48 9.15 -50.38
CA ALA A 326 -43.09 9.54 -51.74
C ALA A 326 -43.28 8.41 -52.76
N ALA A 327 -43.09 7.14 -52.36
CA ALA A 327 -43.31 5.99 -53.22
C ALA A 327 -44.79 5.68 -53.49
N GLN A 328 -45.70 6.14 -52.63
CA GLN A 328 -47.16 5.95 -52.76
C GLN A 328 -47.86 7.09 -53.50
N ALA A 329 -47.13 8.15 -53.87
CA ALA A 329 -47.70 9.24 -54.65
C ALA A 329 -48.11 8.74 -56.05
N PRO A 330 -49.35 8.99 -56.50
CA PRO A 330 -49.81 8.53 -57.82
C PRO A 330 -48.97 9.15 -58.93
N LYS A 331 -48.53 8.32 -59.88
CA LYS A 331 -47.88 8.79 -61.11
C LYS A 331 -48.89 9.64 -61.90
N PRO A 332 -48.46 10.76 -62.50
CA PRO A 332 -49.31 11.63 -63.28
C PRO A 332 -49.92 10.93 -64.50
#